data_AF-A0AA49IWK8-F1
#
_entry.id   AF-A0AA49IWK8-F1
#
_cell.length_a   1.000
_cell.length_b   1.000
_cell.length_c   1.000
_cell.angle_alpha   90.00
_cell.angle_beta   90.00
_cell.angle_gamma   90.00
#
_symmetry.space_group_name_H-M   'P 1'
#
loop_
_entity.id
_entity.type
_entity.pdbx_description
1 polymer ?
#
loop_
_entity_poly.entity_id
_entity_poly.type
_entity_poly.pdbx_seq_one_letter_code
_entity_poly.pdbx_strand_id
1 'polypeptide(L)'
;MDESKPAVACNVCLKEIPRSVAKSEEGSDRVYYFCGDTCYQEWLATPDVREVSLAVGGLPLEFEVGQELAKAAARSLDKEATLIAWYDRKQGKESPQRYECHENKPGWLAYAEGHGGNFKVDINQGEYIFVFVTQS
;
A
#
# COMPACT_ATOMS: atom_id res chain seq x y z
N MET A 1 33.78 3.86 17.84
CA MET A 1 32.79 3.09 17.06
C MET A 1 31.44 3.69 17.38
N ASP A 2 30.86 4.47 16.46
CA ASP A 2 29.53 5.06 16.64
C ASP A 2 28.54 4.22 15.84
N GLU A 3 27.83 3.35 16.55
CA GLU A 3 26.88 2.39 15.99
C GLU A 3 25.51 3.05 15.83
N SER A 4 25.47 4.18 15.12
CA SER A 4 24.26 4.96 14.87
C SER A 4 23.32 4.19 13.95
N LYS A 5 22.55 3.26 14.51
CA LYS A 5 21.50 2.54 13.76
C LYS A 5 20.53 3.57 13.18
N PRO A 6 20.20 3.49 11.88
CA PRO A 6 19.39 4.50 11.21
C PRO A 6 18.00 4.58 11.85
N ALA A 7 17.44 5.78 11.92
CA ALA A 7 16.03 5.97 12.25
C ALA A 7 15.15 5.35 11.15
N VAL A 8 14.05 4.74 11.55
CA VAL A 8 13.03 4.15 10.68
C VAL A 8 11.68 4.79 10.99
N ALA A 9 10.83 4.94 9.98
CA ALA A 9 9.50 5.49 10.18
C ALA A 9 8.52 4.40 10.63
N CYS A 10 7.62 4.73 11.56
CA CYS A 10 6.47 3.89 11.88
C CYS A 10 5.60 3.71 10.63
N ASN A 11 5.20 2.48 10.30
CA ASN A 11 4.37 2.22 9.13
C ASN A 11 2.90 2.68 9.28
N VAL A 12 2.49 3.04 10.50
CA VAL A 12 1.13 3.53 10.78
C VAL A 12 1.11 5.03 11.01
N CYS A 13 1.91 5.53 11.95
CA CYS A 13 1.90 6.95 12.31
C CYS A 13 3.04 7.79 11.71
N LEU A 14 3.92 7.18 10.90
CA LEU A 14 5.08 7.81 10.23
C LEU A 14 6.10 8.50 11.14
N LYS A 15 5.97 8.36 12.46
CA LYS A 15 6.94 8.87 13.44
C LYS A 15 8.32 8.25 13.19
N GLU A 16 9.37 9.06 13.24
CA GLU A 16 10.75 8.55 13.27
C GLU A 16 11.04 7.85 14.59
N ILE A 17 11.50 6.61 14.49
CA ILE A 17 11.81 5.72 15.61
C ILE A 17 13.24 5.22 15.42
N PRO A 18 14.07 5.21 16.47
CA PRO A 18 15.34 4.49 16.41
C PRO A 18 15.07 3.02 16.07
N ARG A 19 15.73 2.46 15.04
CA ARG A 19 15.54 1.05 14.64
C ARG A 19 15.75 0.06 15.79
N SER A 20 16.54 0.42 16.80
CA SER A 20 16.78 -0.41 17.99
C SER A 20 15.55 -0.58 18.89
N VAL A 21 14.57 0.32 18.82
CA VAL A 21 13.36 0.30 19.67
C VAL A 21 12.08 0.07 18.88
N ALA A 22 12.15 0.02 17.55
CA ALA A 22 11.02 -0.27 16.70
C ALA A 22 10.66 -1.77 16.76
N LYS A 23 9.38 -2.08 16.93
CA LYS A 23 8.87 -3.43 16.66
C LYS A 23 8.87 -3.63 15.15
N SER A 24 9.28 -4.81 14.67
CA SER A 24 9.34 -5.10 13.23
C SER A 24 8.60 -6.37 12.86
N GLU A 25 7.94 -6.35 11.69
CA GLU A 25 7.32 -7.51 11.08
C GLU A 25 7.86 -7.70 9.65
N GLU A 26 8.19 -8.93 9.28
CA GLU A 26 8.68 -9.25 7.93
C GLU A 26 7.49 -9.46 6.99
N GLY A 27 7.35 -8.58 6.00
CA GLY A 27 6.45 -8.77 4.87
C GLY A 27 7.08 -9.61 3.76
N SER A 28 6.35 -9.79 2.66
CA SER A 28 6.81 -10.54 1.48
C SER A 28 8.01 -9.89 0.77
N ASP A 29 8.10 -8.55 0.78
CA ASP A 29 9.15 -7.79 0.09
C ASP A 29 9.82 -6.68 0.93
N ARG A 30 9.34 -6.42 2.15
CA ARG A 30 9.85 -5.35 3.02
C ARG A 30 9.63 -5.66 4.50
N VAL A 31 10.41 -5.00 5.36
CA VAL A 31 10.23 -5.04 6.81
C VAL A 31 9.43 -3.84 7.25
N TYR A 32 8.31 -4.08 7.92
CA TYR A 32 7.48 -3.03 8.50
C TYR A 32 7.99 -2.70 9.90
N TYR A 33 8.00 -1.41 10.27
CA TYR A 33 8.45 -0.94 11.58
C TYR A 33 7.32 -0.21 12.31
N PHE A 34 7.19 -0.40 13.62
CA PHE A 34 6.12 0.15 14.44
C PHE A 34 6.67 0.78 15.73
N CYS A 35 6.14 1.94 16.12
CA CYS A 35 6.61 2.66 17.31
C CYS A 35 6.13 2.07 18.64
N GLY A 36 5.18 1.13 18.61
CA GLY A 36 4.60 0.52 19.81
C GLY A 36 3.43 -0.41 19.47
N ASP A 37 2.88 -1.04 20.51
CA ASP A 37 1.83 -2.05 20.34
C ASP A 37 0.53 -1.49 19.78
N THR A 38 0.17 -0.23 20.06
CA THR A 38 -1.04 0.39 19.48
C THR A 38 -0.96 0.43 17.96
N CYS A 39 0.12 0.99 17.39
CA CYS A 39 0.31 1.00 15.93
C CYS A 39 0.45 -0.40 15.34
N TYR A 40 1.06 -1.34 16.07
CA TYR A 40 1.11 -2.73 15.62
C TYR A 40 -0.28 -3.38 15.60
N GLN A 41 -1.11 -3.15 16.60
CA GLN A 41 -2.48 -3.66 16.67
C GLN A 41 -3.39 -3.00 15.62
N GLU A 42 -3.21 -1.71 15.34
CA GLU A 42 -3.90 -1.02 14.23
C GLU A 42 -3.51 -1.63 12.88
N TRP A 43 -2.23 -1.92 12.69
CA TRP A 43 -1.73 -2.62 11.52
C TRP A 43 -2.29 -4.06 11.41
N LEU A 44 -2.35 -4.81 12.51
CA LEU A 44 -2.97 -6.14 12.55
C LEU A 44 -4.50 -6.11 12.35
N ALA A 45 -5.16 -5.05 12.85
CA ALA A 45 -6.58 -4.82 12.69
C ALA A 45 -6.93 -4.27 11.30
N THR A 46 -5.93 -3.97 10.48
CA THR A 46 -6.12 -3.72 9.06
C THR A 46 -6.35 -5.10 8.42
N PRO A 47 -7.58 -5.43 7.97
CA PRO A 47 -7.87 -6.77 7.51
C PRO A 47 -7.10 -7.02 6.21
N ASP A 48 -6.13 -7.92 6.27
CA ASP A 48 -5.73 -8.90 5.26
C ASP A 48 -5.99 -8.49 3.79
N VAL A 49 -5.59 -7.26 3.40
CA VAL A 49 -5.67 -6.83 2.01
C VAL A 49 -4.66 -7.69 1.28
N ARG A 50 -5.17 -8.69 0.55
CA ARG A 50 -4.33 -9.55 -0.27
C ARG A 50 -3.54 -8.65 -1.21
N GLU A 51 -2.21 -8.73 -1.12
CA GLU A 51 -1.32 -7.84 -1.87
C GLU A 51 -0.45 -8.63 -2.85
N VAL A 52 -0.30 -8.09 -4.05
CA VAL A 52 0.69 -8.54 -5.02
C VAL A 52 1.57 -7.34 -5.41
N SER A 53 2.88 -7.49 -5.21
CA SER A 53 3.90 -6.56 -5.68
C SER A 53 4.42 -6.99 -7.05
N LEU A 54 4.40 -6.09 -8.04
CA LEU A 54 4.96 -6.28 -9.38
C LEU A 54 6.18 -5.39 -9.57
N ALA A 55 7.27 -5.97 -10.08
CA ALA A 55 8.44 -5.22 -10.53
C ALA A 55 8.50 -5.25 -12.06
N VAL A 56 8.39 -4.08 -12.69
CA VAL A 56 8.39 -3.91 -14.15
C VAL A 56 9.53 -2.97 -14.53
N GLY A 57 10.44 -3.45 -15.38
CA GLY A 57 11.61 -2.71 -15.82
C GLY A 57 11.90 -2.89 -17.30
N GLY A 58 12.89 -2.14 -17.79
CA GLY A 58 13.35 -2.17 -19.19
C GLY A 58 12.77 -1.06 -20.08
N LEU A 59 11.64 -0.46 -19.68
CA LEU A 59 11.03 0.72 -20.31
C LEU A 59 10.31 1.58 -19.25
N PRO A 60 10.11 2.89 -19.49
CA PRO A 60 9.22 3.70 -18.66
C PRO A 60 7.81 3.10 -18.64
N LEU A 61 7.32 2.79 -17.43
CA LEU A 61 5.95 2.32 -17.24
C LEU A 61 4.99 3.50 -17.25
N GLU A 62 4.02 3.49 -18.16
CA GLU A 62 2.94 4.48 -18.20
C GLU A 62 1.72 3.98 -17.40
N PHE A 63 0.88 4.90 -16.94
CA PHE A 63 -0.25 4.61 -16.06
C PHE A 63 -1.20 3.55 -16.65
N GLU A 64 -1.57 3.70 -17.92
CA GLU A 64 -2.49 2.79 -18.61
C GLU A 64 -1.94 1.36 -18.65
N VAL A 65 -0.63 1.21 -18.85
CA VAL A 65 0.03 -0.09 -18.84
C VAL A 65 0.04 -0.67 -17.43
N GLY A 66 0.37 0.15 -16.42
CA GLY A 66 0.30 -0.25 -15.02
C GLY A 66 -1.11 -0.72 -14.62
N GLN A 67 -2.13 -0.01 -15.06
CA GLN A 67 -3.52 -0.34 -14.76
C GLN A 67 -3.96 -1.66 -15.42
N GLU A 68 -3.56 -1.94 -16.66
CA GLU A 68 -3.87 -3.21 -17.32
C GLU A 68 -3.13 -4.39 -16.69
N LEU A 69 -1.87 -4.22 -16.27
CA LEU A 69 -1.13 -5.23 -15.50
C LEU A 69 -1.82 -5.54 -14.17
N ALA A 70 -2.26 -4.50 -13.45
CA ALA A 70 -2.98 -4.68 -12.20
C ALA A 70 -4.34 -5.37 -12.38
N LYS A 71 -5.10 -5.00 -13.41
CA LYS A 71 -6.35 -5.70 -13.77
C LYS A 71 -6.11 -7.16 -14.12
N ALA A 72 -5.06 -7.47 -14.87
CA ALA A 72 -4.69 -8.85 -15.19
C ALA A 72 -4.35 -9.66 -13.93
N ALA A 73 -3.58 -9.08 -13.00
CA ALA A 73 -3.28 -9.72 -11.72
C ALA A 73 -4.57 -9.97 -10.90
N ALA A 74 -5.44 -8.96 -10.76
CA ALA A 74 -6.71 -9.09 -10.04
C ALA A 74 -7.64 -10.15 -10.68
N ARG A 75 -7.76 -10.15 -12.00
CA ARG A 75 -8.58 -11.10 -12.76
C ARG A 75 -8.09 -12.54 -12.73
N SER A 76 -6.81 -12.75 -12.44
CA SER A 76 -6.28 -14.09 -12.23
C SER A 76 -6.79 -14.72 -10.93
N LEU A 77 -7.20 -13.90 -9.96
CA LEU A 77 -7.80 -14.33 -8.68
C LEU A 77 -9.32 -14.35 -8.76
N ASP A 78 -9.92 -13.30 -9.31
CA ASP A 78 -11.37 -13.16 -9.48
C ASP A 78 -11.67 -12.43 -10.81
N LYS A 79 -12.35 -13.11 -11.72
CA LYS A 79 -12.68 -12.58 -13.06
C LYS A 79 -13.53 -11.31 -12.99
N GLU A 80 -14.31 -11.15 -11.92
CA GLU A 80 -15.21 -10.02 -11.70
C GLU A 80 -14.56 -8.92 -10.83
N ALA A 81 -13.25 -9.01 -10.57
CA ALA A 81 -12.52 -8.02 -9.80
C ALA A 81 -12.73 -6.60 -10.35
N THR A 82 -13.15 -5.70 -9.46
CA THR A 82 -13.52 -4.32 -9.82
C THR A 82 -12.56 -3.34 -9.18
N LEU A 83 -11.98 -2.43 -9.98
CA LEU A 83 -11.08 -1.39 -9.51
C LEU A 83 -11.89 -0.31 -8.77
N ILE A 84 -11.54 -0.07 -7.51
CA ILE A 84 -12.25 0.89 -6.63
C ILE A 84 -11.43 2.17 -6.46
N ALA A 85 -10.11 2.05 -6.33
CA ALA A 85 -9.24 3.20 -6.14
C ALA A 85 -7.85 2.97 -6.74
N TRP A 86 -7.15 4.07 -7.04
CA TRP A 86 -5.79 4.01 -7.56
C TRP A 86 -4.98 5.25 -7.20
N TYR A 87 -3.66 5.10 -7.27
CA TYR A 87 -2.67 6.13 -7.06
C TYR A 87 -1.57 6.07 -8.13
N ASP A 88 -1.26 7.21 -8.73
CA ASP A 88 -0.16 7.45 -9.66
C ASP A 88 0.82 8.43 -9.00
N ARG A 89 1.98 7.91 -8.57
CA ARG A 89 3.01 8.70 -7.90
C ARG A 89 3.72 9.66 -8.84
N LYS A 90 3.91 9.28 -10.11
CA LYS A 90 4.61 10.10 -11.11
C LYS A 90 3.86 11.40 -11.38
N GLN A 91 2.54 11.32 -11.46
CA GLN A 91 1.69 12.48 -11.68
C GLN A 91 1.13 13.09 -10.39
N GLY A 92 1.33 12.43 -9.24
CA GLY A 92 0.70 12.82 -7.97
C GLY A 92 -0.82 12.80 -8.05
N LYS A 93 -1.38 11.87 -8.83
CA LYS A 93 -2.82 11.75 -9.08
C LYS A 93 -3.38 10.54 -8.37
N GLU A 94 -4.64 10.65 -8.00
CA GLU A 94 -5.37 9.58 -7.32
C GLU A 94 -6.83 9.61 -7.72
N SER A 95 -7.50 8.47 -7.52
CA SER A 95 -8.94 8.39 -7.63
C SER A 95 -9.50 7.54 -6.50
N PRO A 96 -10.55 8.02 -5.81
CA PRO A 96 -11.22 9.32 -6.01
C PRO A 96 -10.40 10.52 -5.51
N GLN A 97 -10.48 11.68 -6.20
CA GLN A 97 -9.69 12.91 -5.90
C GLN A 97 -10.17 13.73 -4.68
N ARG A 98 -11.33 13.41 -4.11
CA ARG A 98 -12.09 14.32 -3.23
C ARG A 98 -12.50 13.73 -1.88
N TYR A 99 -11.73 12.78 -1.36
CA TYR A 99 -11.92 12.31 0.01
C TYR A 99 -11.04 13.13 0.96
N GLU A 100 -11.65 13.70 2.00
CA GLU A 100 -10.93 14.42 3.04
C GLU A 100 -9.90 13.50 3.70
N CYS A 101 -8.68 14.00 3.90
CA CYS A 101 -7.65 13.30 4.64
C CYS A 101 -8.10 13.12 6.08
N HIS A 102 -8.55 11.93 6.46
CA HIS A 102 -8.84 11.59 7.85
C HIS A 102 -7.56 11.05 8.51
N GLU A 103 -7.10 11.75 9.55
CA GLU A 103 -6.26 11.28 10.65
C GLU A 103 -5.26 10.14 10.33
N ASN A 104 -4.35 10.39 9.37
CA ASN A 104 -3.18 9.56 9.00
C ASN A 104 -3.34 8.57 7.82
N LYS A 105 -4.40 8.66 6.99
CA LYS A 105 -4.53 7.84 5.77
C LYS A 105 -4.90 8.70 4.54
N PRO A 106 -4.33 8.43 3.34
CA PRO A 106 -4.75 9.10 2.11
C PRO A 106 -6.23 8.86 1.82
N GLY A 107 -6.94 9.91 1.36
CA GLY A 107 -8.40 9.85 1.15
C GLY A 107 -8.84 8.75 0.18
N TRP A 108 -8.09 8.52 -0.90
CA TRP A 108 -8.38 7.45 -1.87
C TRP A 108 -8.26 6.04 -1.26
N LEU A 109 -7.35 5.85 -0.30
CA LEU A 109 -7.15 4.57 0.36
C LEU A 109 -8.24 4.31 1.40
N ALA A 110 -8.60 5.33 2.18
CA ALA A 110 -9.75 5.28 3.09
C ALA A 110 -11.07 5.04 2.34
N TYR A 111 -11.23 5.63 1.16
CA TYR A 111 -12.36 5.35 0.27
C TYR A 111 -12.40 3.88 -0.14
N ALA A 112 -11.27 3.33 -0.60
CA ALA A 112 -11.19 1.94 -1.03
C ALA A 112 -11.61 0.98 0.09
N GLU A 113 -11.10 1.19 1.31
CA GLU A 113 -11.47 0.40 2.49
C GLU A 113 -12.97 0.50 2.80
N GLY A 114 -13.54 1.72 2.78
CA GLY A 114 -14.97 1.94 3.00
C GLY A 114 -15.88 1.30 1.94
N HIS A 115 -15.34 0.95 0.77
CA HIS A 115 -16.06 0.31 -0.34
C HIS A 115 -15.67 -1.17 -0.52
N GLY A 116 -15.06 -1.79 0.49
CA GLY A 116 -14.73 -3.21 0.49
C GLY A 116 -13.50 -3.59 -0.33
N GLY A 117 -12.62 -2.64 -0.61
CA GLY A 117 -11.32 -2.88 -1.24
C GLY A 117 -10.51 -3.89 -0.42
N ASN A 118 -10.27 -5.06 -1.00
CA ASN A 118 -9.70 -6.22 -0.31
C ASN A 118 -8.53 -6.87 -1.08
N PHE A 119 -8.18 -6.33 -2.25
CA PHE A 119 -7.03 -6.76 -3.03
C PHE A 119 -6.24 -5.56 -3.55
N LYS A 120 -4.94 -5.51 -3.27
CA LYS A 120 -4.04 -4.42 -3.65
C LYS A 120 -2.95 -4.92 -4.60
N VAL A 121 -2.71 -4.16 -5.65
CA VAL A 121 -1.56 -4.35 -6.55
C VAL A 121 -0.64 -3.15 -6.40
N ASP A 122 0.56 -3.39 -5.89
CA ASP A 122 1.66 -2.42 -5.83
C ASP A 122 2.59 -2.66 -7.04
N ILE A 123 2.82 -1.64 -7.87
CA ILE A 123 3.78 -1.71 -8.98
C ILE A 123 4.95 -0.77 -8.70
N ASN A 124 6.16 -1.32 -8.79
CA ASN A 124 7.43 -0.59 -8.61
C ASN A 124 7.51 0.18 -7.28
N GLN A 125 7.14 -0.45 -6.18
CA GLN A 125 7.28 0.09 -4.81
C GLN A 125 6.53 1.42 -4.62
N GLY A 126 5.27 1.45 -5.04
CA GLY A 126 4.37 2.58 -4.92
C GLY A 126 4.50 3.60 -6.04
N GLU A 127 5.09 3.24 -7.19
CA GLU A 127 5.00 4.05 -8.41
C GLU A 127 3.55 4.12 -8.89
N TYR A 128 2.87 2.97 -8.88
CA TYR A 128 1.44 2.84 -9.07
C TYR A 128 0.83 1.90 -8.04
N ILE A 129 -0.32 2.27 -7.50
CA ILE A 129 -1.08 1.42 -6.58
C ILE A 129 -2.51 1.31 -7.09
N PHE A 130 -3.04 0.10 -7.14
CA PHE A 130 -4.41 -0.18 -7.55
C PHE A 130 -5.10 -1.03 -6.50
N VAL A 131 -6.30 -0.65 -6.09
CA VAL A 131 -7.09 -1.36 -5.09
C VAL A 131 -8.39 -1.84 -5.71
N PHE A 132 -8.65 -3.13 -5.58
CA PHE A 132 -9.79 -3.82 -6.12
C PHE A 132 -10.67 -4.38 -5.00
N VAL A 133 -11.95 -4.51 -5.30
CA VAL A 133 -12.84 -5.44 -4.61
C VAL A 133 -12.89 -6.75 -5.40
N THR A 134 -12.79 -7.86 -4.68
CA THR A 134 -12.88 -9.22 -5.20
C THR A 134 -13.93 -9.99 -4.41
N GLN A 135 -14.74 -10.78 -5.11
CA GLN A 135 -15.78 -11.63 -4.55
C GLN A 135 -15.13 -13.00 -4.30
N SER A 136 -14.64 -13.21 -3.07
CA SER A 136 -14.09 -14.53 -2.68
C SER A 136 -15.20 -15.48 -2.24
#